data_AF-A0A942C9H1-F1
#
_entry.id   AF-A0A942C9H1-F1
#
_cell.length_a   1.000
_cell.length_b   1.000
_cell.length_c   1.000
_cell.angle_alpha   90.00
_cell.angle_beta   90.00
_cell.angle_gamma   90.00
#
_symmetry.space_group_name_H-M   'P 1'
#
loop_
_entity.id
_entity.type
_entity.pdbx_description
1 polymer ?
#
loop_
_entity_poly.entity_id
_entity_poly.type
_entity_poly.pdbx_seq_one_letter_code
_entity_poly.pdbx_strand_id
1 'polypeptide(L)'
;MIWAGPIISMLLFFACEGRSTLVASEAEKAAAGTVTPTTSSQNPDSLLQEMQKLAASTNSQEQKKLLEFLSSIEAIYRLDPREDHIRKPVNKLRLAQLYQTIRGNDSAPMRETLAALVRSGKPINCDACDTMLIKALAIVRPPTAEVLKFWETHSDPDSVHIKFVIDALADNGTAPAIGLLEKRMVDATIAPEQKIAWMHEAIVQHRRNPVLLASLDRILTTTLPKQLRPHLVESLFDYRPQDWYRVDANVPTPDSQPLTSEARRLLKKIGTTALKKVSLNASQRQAVTKAMREL
;
A
#
# COMPACT_ATOMS: atom_id res chain seq x y z
N MET A 1 -43.98 20.13 0.68
CA MET A 1 -42.83 20.80 0.03
C MET A 1 -41.64 19.86 0.18
N ILE A 2 -41.43 19.00 -0.83
CA ILE A 2 -40.52 17.85 -0.77
C ILE A 2 -39.16 18.30 -1.33
N TRP A 3 -38.13 18.24 -0.51
CA TRP A 3 -36.76 18.60 -0.88
C TRP A 3 -36.08 17.41 -1.56
N ALA A 4 -35.71 17.60 -2.84
CA ALA A 4 -34.86 16.69 -3.59
C ALA A 4 -33.38 17.03 -3.30
N GLY A 5 -32.65 16.10 -2.68
CA GLY A 5 -31.20 16.17 -2.54
C GLY A 5 -30.49 15.57 -3.76
N PRO A 6 -29.32 16.06 -4.17
CA PRO A 6 -28.60 15.51 -5.31
C PRO A 6 -27.91 14.20 -4.91
N ILE A 7 -28.28 13.12 -5.58
CA ILE A 7 -27.57 11.85 -5.59
C ILE A 7 -26.30 12.06 -6.44
N ILE A 8 -25.16 12.28 -5.79
CA ILE A 8 -23.84 12.10 -6.42
C ILE A 8 -23.25 10.84 -5.81
N SER A 9 -23.56 9.70 -6.40
CA SER A 9 -22.84 8.46 -6.17
C SER A 9 -22.89 7.67 -7.48
N MET A 10 -21.93 7.97 -8.34
CA MET A 10 -21.71 7.20 -9.55
C MET A 10 -20.22 7.18 -9.87
N LEU A 11 -19.73 5.95 -10.06
CA LEU A 11 -18.47 5.56 -10.71
C LEU A 11 -17.19 5.70 -9.87
N LEU A 12 -16.72 4.56 -9.34
CA LEU A 12 -15.44 3.92 -9.72
C LEU A 12 -15.20 2.70 -8.82
N PHE A 13 -15.84 1.58 -9.15
CA PHE A 13 -15.39 0.24 -8.74
C PHE A 13 -15.81 -0.75 -9.82
N PHE A 14 -15.10 -0.68 -10.95
CA PHE A 14 -14.93 -1.78 -11.90
C PHE A 14 -13.56 -1.58 -12.55
N ALA A 15 -12.55 -2.22 -11.99
CA ALA A 15 -11.27 -2.43 -12.66
C ALA A 15 -10.88 -3.88 -12.38
N CYS A 16 -11.50 -4.79 -13.15
CA CYS A 16 -10.97 -6.08 -13.62
C CYS A 16 -12.11 -6.93 -14.20
N GLU A 17 -12.78 -6.44 -15.24
CA GLU A 17 -13.59 -7.28 -16.13
C GLU A 17 -13.63 -6.58 -17.49
N GLY A 18 -12.98 -7.20 -18.50
CA GLY A 18 -12.91 -6.66 -19.85
C GLY A 18 -11.49 -6.54 -20.40
N ARG A 19 -10.73 -7.64 -20.47
CA ARG A 19 -9.62 -7.71 -21.41
C ARG A 19 -10.20 -8.11 -22.76
N SER A 20 -10.17 -7.15 -23.69
CA SER A 20 -10.41 -7.38 -25.12
C SER A 20 -9.53 -8.54 -25.58
N THR A 21 -10.16 -9.63 -25.99
CA THR A 21 -9.59 -10.52 -27.00
C THR A 21 -9.42 -9.69 -28.28
N LEU A 22 -8.49 -10.09 -29.16
CA LEU A 22 -8.08 -9.38 -30.39
C LEU A 22 -6.97 -8.34 -30.21
N VAL A 23 -5.76 -8.78 -29.82
CA VAL A 23 -4.52 -8.69 -30.64
C VAL A 23 -3.49 -9.63 -29.99
N ALA A 24 -3.71 -10.93 -30.14
CA ALA A 24 -2.71 -11.96 -29.85
C ALA A 24 -2.80 -13.00 -30.96
N SER A 25 -2.36 -12.60 -32.15
CA SER A 25 -2.19 -13.46 -33.31
C SER A 25 -0.82 -13.13 -33.86
N GLU A 26 -0.02 -14.17 -34.12
CA GLU A 26 1.27 -14.19 -34.83
C GLU A 26 2.57 -14.23 -34.01
N ALA A 27 2.61 -13.83 -32.73
CA ALA A 27 3.85 -13.98 -31.92
C ALA A 27 3.96 -15.31 -31.13
N GLU A 28 2.87 -16.05 -30.95
CA GLU A 28 2.82 -17.24 -30.06
C GLU A 28 3.06 -18.57 -30.79
N LYS A 29 3.38 -18.55 -32.10
CA LYS A 29 3.57 -19.76 -32.91
C LYS A 29 5.02 -20.23 -33.10
N ALA A 30 6.01 -19.54 -32.53
CA ALA A 30 7.43 -19.82 -32.78
C ALA A 30 8.21 -20.42 -31.60
N ALA A 31 7.57 -20.72 -30.47
CA ALA A 31 8.25 -21.26 -29.27
C ALA A 31 7.67 -22.60 -28.78
N ALA A 32 7.27 -23.48 -29.70
CA ALA A 32 7.00 -24.89 -29.39
C ALA A 32 8.32 -25.66 -29.23
N GLY A 33 9.12 -25.25 -28.23
CA GLY A 33 10.21 -26.05 -27.70
C GLY A 33 9.65 -26.96 -26.62
N THR A 34 9.74 -28.26 -26.84
CA THR A 34 9.29 -29.32 -25.93
C THR A 34 10.01 -29.22 -24.59
N VAL A 35 9.42 -28.50 -23.62
CA VAL A 35 9.88 -28.53 -22.23
C VAL A 35 9.36 -29.81 -21.61
N THR A 36 10.24 -30.80 -21.48
CA THR A 36 10.02 -31.98 -20.66
C THR A 36 9.61 -31.55 -19.24
N PRO A 37 8.52 -32.08 -18.67
CA PRO A 37 8.11 -31.76 -17.31
C PRO A 37 9.15 -32.35 -16.37
N THR A 38 10.02 -31.50 -15.84
CA THR A 38 10.94 -31.91 -14.79
C THR A 38 10.12 -32.00 -13.51
N THR A 39 9.70 -33.21 -13.19
CA THR A 39 9.00 -33.61 -11.98
C THR A 39 9.84 -33.31 -10.74
N SER A 40 9.71 -32.09 -10.21
CA SER A 40 10.04 -31.86 -8.81
C SER A 40 8.82 -32.25 -7.96
N SER A 41 8.91 -33.38 -7.28
CA SER A 41 7.82 -34.05 -6.54
C SER A 41 7.43 -33.37 -5.22
N GLN A 42 7.79 -32.10 -5.00
CA GLN A 42 7.42 -31.40 -3.77
C GLN A 42 6.02 -30.80 -3.92
N ASN A 43 5.10 -31.21 -3.04
CA ASN A 43 3.77 -30.62 -2.90
C ASN A 43 3.90 -29.11 -2.59
N PRO A 44 3.16 -28.21 -3.28
CA PRO A 44 3.15 -26.77 -3.02
C PRO A 44 2.95 -26.37 -1.54
N ASP A 45 2.17 -27.13 -0.78
CA ASP A 45 1.95 -26.84 0.65
C ASP A 45 3.19 -27.13 1.49
N SER A 46 3.92 -28.21 1.18
CA SER A 46 5.19 -28.53 1.85
C SER A 46 6.26 -27.50 1.50
N LEU A 47 6.29 -27.04 0.24
CA LEU A 47 7.18 -25.97 -0.20
C LEU A 47 6.86 -24.65 0.52
N LEU A 48 5.59 -24.29 0.67
CA LEU A 48 5.19 -23.11 1.44
C LEU A 48 5.71 -23.17 2.87
N GLN A 49 5.51 -24.30 3.57
CA GLN A 49 5.97 -24.47 4.94
C GLN A 49 7.50 -24.36 5.06
N GLU A 50 8.25 -24.91 4.11
CA GLU A 50 9.70 -24.77 4.06
C GLU A 50 10.11 -23.30 3.89
N MET A 51 9.51 -22.59 2.94
CA MET A 51 9.81 -21.18 2.69
C MET A 51 9.40 -20.28 3.85
N GLN A 52 8.30 -20.60 4.55
CA GLN A 52 7.88 -19.88 5.76
C GLN A 52 8.89 -20.05 6.90
N LYS A 53 9.51 -21.23 7.06
CA LYS A 53 10.59 -21.43 8.02
C LYS A 53 11.80 -20.55 7.70
N LEU A 54 12.21 -20.50 6.42
CA LEU A 54 13.27 -19.60 5.99
C LEU A 54 12.88 -18.12 6.22
N ALA A 55 11.64 -17.74 5.90
CA ALA A 55 11.13 -16.39 6.09
C ALA A 55 11.06 -15.97 7.57
N ALA A 56 10.78 -16.89 8.49
CA ALA A 56 10.77 -16.62 9.93
C ALA A 56 12.18 -16.60 10.55
N SER A 57 13.20 -17.10 9.83
CA SER A 57 14.55 -17.22 10.36
C SER A 57 15.28 -15.89 10.50
N THR A 58 16.17 -15.79 11.48
CA THR A 58 17.12 -14.70 11.65
C THR A 58 18.53 -15.06 11.15
N ASN A 59 18.71 -16.24 10.55
CA ASN A 59 20.00 -16.70 10.04
C ASN A 59 20.25 -16.20 8.60
N SER A 60 21.35 -15.47 8.39
CA SER A 60 21.72 -14.90 7.09
C SER A 60 21.90 -15.95 5.96
N GLN A 61 22.29 -17.19 6.26
CA GLN A 61 22.40 -18.24 5.24
C GLN A 61 21.04 -18.78 4.79
N GLU A 62 20.09 -18.88 5.71
CA GLU A 62 18.71 -19.26 5.38
C GLU A 62 18.00 -18.15 4.61
N GLN A 63 18.32 -16.90 4.95
CA GLN A 63 17.87 -15.71 4.22
C GLN A 63 18.41 -15.65 2.77
N LYS A 64 19.65 -16.10 2.52
CA LYS A 64 20.16 -16.24 1.14
C LYS A 64 19.37 -17.26 0.32
N LYS A 65 19.02 -18.41 0.91
CA LYS A 65 18.18 -19.41 0.25
C LYS A 65 16.79 -18.85 -0.07
N LEU A 66 16.21 -18.07 0.84
CA LEU A 66 14.95 -17.38 0.59
C LEU A 66 15.08 -16.36 -0.55
N LEU A 67 16.16 -15.58 -0.59
CA LEU A 67 16.43 -14.64 -1.68
C LEU A 67 16.50 -15.34 -3.04
N GLU A 68 17.23 -16.44 -3.12
CA GLU A 68 17.34 -17.26 -4.33
C GLU A 68 15.97 -17.76 -4.80
N PHE A 69 15.15 -18.24 -3.86
CA PHE A 69 13.78 -18.67 -4.14
C PHE A 69 12.91 -17.52 -4.69
N LEU A 70 12.88 -16.38 -3.99
CA LEU A 70 12.05 -15.22 -4.36
C LEU A 70 12.49 -14.55 -5.67
N SER A 71 13.76 -14.73 -6.06
CA SER A 71 14.30 -14.19 -7.32
C SER A 71 13.97 -15.07 -8.54
N SER A 72 13.43 -16.27 -8.35
CA SER A 72 13.17 -17.24 -9.41
C SER A 72 11.68 -17.37 -9.73
N ILE A 73 11.27 -16.96 -10.94
CA ILE A 73 9.87 -17.12 -11.37
C ILE A 73 9.45 -18.59 -11.41
N GLU A 74 10.35 -19.48 -11.81
CA GLU A 74 10.09 -20.93 -11.84
C GLU A 74 9.88 -21.49 -10.44
N ALA A 75 10.65 -21.02 -9.46
CA ALA A 75 10.45 -21.42 -8.06
C ALA A 75 9.13 -20.91 -7.50
N ILE A 76 8.74 -19.68 -7.85
CA ILE A 76 7.42 -19.12 -7.51
C ILE A 76 6.30 -19.94 -8.16
N TYR A 77 6.44 -20.34 -9.43
CA TYR A 77 5.43 -21.17 -10.10
C TYR A 77 5.31 -22.60 -9.57
N ARG A 78 6.32 -23.10 -8.85
CA ARG A 78 6.20 -24.32 -8.06
C ARG A 78 5.37 -24.13 -6.79
N LEU A 79 5.32 -22.92 -6.25
CA LEU A 79 4.51 -22.57 -5.08
C LEU A 79 3.06 -22.25 -5.48
N ASP A 80 2.88 -21.41 -6.49
CA ASP A 80 1.59 -21.07 -7.07
C ASP A 80 1.70 -21.18 -8.60
N PRO A 81 1.08 -22.18 -9.24
CA PRO A 81 1.12 -22.34 -10.69
C PRO A 81 0.72 -21.06 -11.44
N ARG A 82 1.23 -20.88 -12.66
CA ARG A 82 0.99 -19.66 -13.45
C ARG A 82 -0.51 -19.33 -13.60
N GLU A 83 -1.35 -20.33 -13.75
CA GLU A 83 -2.80 -20.18 -13.87
C GLU A 83 -3.43 -19.56 -12.60
N ASP A 84 -2.88 -19.85 -11.43
CA ASP A 84 -3.35 -19.29 -10.16
C ASP A 84 -3.10 -17.79 -10.10
N HIS A 85 -1.96 -17.32 -10.60
CA HIS A 85 -1.64 -15.89 -10.69
C HIS A 85 -2.60 -15.11 -11.62
N ILE A 86 -3.26 -15.80 -12.55
CA ILE A 86 -4.24 -15.20 -13.48
C ILE A 86 -5.66 -15.27 -12.90
N ARG A 87 -6.01 -16.39 -12.27
CA ARG A 87 -7.41 -16.70 -11.89
C ARG A 87 -7.75 -16.33 -10.45
N LYS A 88 -6.76 -16.32 -9.55
CA LYS A 88 -7.00 -16.12 -8.12
C LYS A 88 -6.68 -14.68 -7.73
N PRO A 89 -7.49 -14.09 -6.82
CA PRO A 89 -7.08 -12.87 -6.14
C PRO A 89 -5.72 -13.03 -5.45
N VAL A 90 -4.89 -11.99 -5.48
CA VAL A 90 -3.51 -12.03 -4.97
C VAL A 90 -3.45 -12.50 -3.51
N ASN A 91 -4.41 -12.10 -2.67
CA ASN A 91 -4.47 -12.50 -1.26
C ASN A 91 -4.85 -13.98 -1.02
N LYS A 92 -5.19 -14.73 -2.07
CA LYS A 92 -5.48 -16.17 -2.03
C LYS A 92 -4.31 -17.03 -2.50
N LEU A 93 -3.23 -16.43 -2.98
CA LEU A 93 -2.01 -17.14 -3.36
C LEU A 93 -1.24 -17.60 -2.11
N ARG A 94 -0.52 -18.71 -2.20
CA ARG A 94 0.42 -19.14 -1.15
C ARG A 94 1.56 -18.16 -0.99
N LEU A 95 1.96 -17.51 -2.09
CA LEU A 95 2.92 -16.41 -2.11
C LEU A 95 2.51 -15.29 -1.14
N ALA A 96 1.21 -14.96 -1.05
CA ALA A 96 0.74 -13.96 -0.09
C ALA A 96 0.93 -14.40 1.37
N GLN A 97 0.77 -15.69 1.67
CA GLN A 97 1.01 -16.25 3.01
C GLN A 97 2.51 -16.24 3.35
N LEU A 98 3.37 -16.51 2.37
CA LEU A 98 4.82 -16.39 2.54
C LEU A 98 5.21 -14.93 2.84
N TYR A 99 4.71 -13.97 2.06
CA TYR A 99 5.01 -12.56 2.28
C TYR A 99 4.40 -12.01 3.57
N GLN A 100 3.29 -12.56 4.07
CA GLN A 100 2.79 -12.24 5.40
C GLN A 100 3.77 -12.69 6.49
N THR A 101 4.43 -13.84 6.31
CA THR A 101 5.49 -14.32 7.23
C THR A 101 6.71 -13.41 7.17
N ILE A 102 7.13 -13.02 5.97
CA ILE A 102 8.22 -12.05 5.73
C ILE A 102 7.96 -10.73 6.46
N ARG A 103 6.74 -10.17 6.35
CA ARG A 103 6.35 -8.92 7.04
C ARG A 103 6.36 -9.03 8.56
N GLY A 104 6.25 -10.24 9.10
CA GLY A 104 6.35 -10.49 10.54
C GLY A 104 7.78 -10.58 11.07
N ASN A 105 8.80 -10.60 10.20
CA ASN A 105 10.20 -10.73 10.58
C ASN A 105 10.95 -9.40 10.43
N ASP A 106 11.14 -8.68 11.53
CA ASP A 106 11.86 -7.40 11.58
C ASP A 106 13.37 -7.54 11.80
N SER A 107 13.95 -8.72 11.56
CA SER A 107 15.40 -8.93 11.72
C SER A 107 16.21 -8.18 10.66
N ALA A 108 17.47 -7.84 10.99
CA ALA A 108 18.38 -7.21 10.04
C ALA A 108 18.62 -8.06 8.78
N PRO A 109 18.84 -9.39 8.89
CA PRO A 109 18.99 -10.25 7.71
C PRO A 109 17.77 -10.25 6.78
N MET A 110 16.55 -10.21 7.31
CA MET A 110 15.34 -10.12 6.47
C MET A 110 15.27 -8.79 5.71
N ARG A 111 15.58 -7.66 6.37
CA ARG A 111 15.64 -6.35 5.69
C ARG A 111 16.68 -6.34 4.58
N GLU A 112 17.85 -6.95 4.82
CA GLU A 112 18.90 -7.11 3.81
C GLU A 112 18.44 -7.98 2.63
N THR A 113 17.74 -9.10 2.88
CA THR A 113 17.13 -9.94 1.84
C THR A 113 16.18 -9.14 0.96
N LEU A 114 15.27 -8.37 1.55
CA LEU A 114 14.30 -7.57 0.79
C LEU A 114 14.98 -6.47 -0.04
N ALA A 115 15.97 -5.78 0.54
CA ALA A 115 16.74 -4.79 -0.19
C ALA A 115 17.56 -5.42 -1.33
N ALA A 116 18.10 -6.63 -1.11
CA ALA A 116 18.82 -7.38 -2.13
C ALA A 116 17.88 -7.82 -3.27
N LEU A 117 16.66 -8.27 -2.98
CA LEU A 117 15.68 -8.68 -3.97
C LEU A 117 15.29 -7.54 -4.93
N VAL A 118 15.20 -6.31 -4.41
CA VAL A 118 14.98 -5.12 -5.23
C VAL A 118 16.19 -4.84 -6.15
N ARG A 119 17.41 -5.15 -5.71
CA ARG A 119 18.66 -4.92 -6.45
C ARG A 119 18.95 -6.00 -7.49
N SER A 120 18.79 -7.27 -7.14
CA SER A 120 19.17 -8.43 -7.96
C SER A 120 18.23 -8.67 -9.14
N GLY A 121 17.10 -7.96 -9.19
CA GLY A 121 16.06 -8.18 -10.17
C GLY A 121 15.03 -9.16 -9.63
N LYS A 122 13.79 -8.70 -9.57
CA LYS A 122 12.61 -9.53 -9.33
C LYS A 122 12.29 -10.38 -10.56
N PRO A 123 11.50 -11.45 -10.38
CA PRO A 123 10.83 -12.14 -11.48
C PRO A 123 10.11 -11.15 -12.42
N ILE A 124 10.42 -11.22 -13.71
CA ILE A 124 9.83 -10.34 -14.74
C ILE A 124 8.37 -10.76 -14.98
N ASN A 125 7.47 -9.80 -15.21
CA ASN A 125 6.05 -10.01 -15.57
C ASN A 125 5.20 -10.74 -14.51
N CYS A 126 5.38 -10.42 -13.22
CA CYS A 126 4.54 -10.95 -12.14
C CYS A 126 3.97 -9.83 -11.25
N ASP A 127 2.82 -9.28 -11.63
CA ASP A 127 2.14 -8.18 -10.89
C ASP A 127 1.80 -8.56 -9.43
N ALA A 128 1.49 -9.83 -9.19
CA ALA A 128 1.25 -10.36 -7.85
C ALA A 128 2.53 -10.31 -7.00
N CYS A 129 3.68 -10.67 -7.59
CA CYS A 129 4.98 -10.62 -6.94
C CYS A 129 5.33 -9.17 -6.57
N ASP A 130 5.07 -8.22 -7.46
CA ASP A 130 5.28 -6.79 -7.22
C ASP A 130 4.43 -6.27 -6.08
N THR A 131 3.14 -6.57 -6.12
CA THR A 131 2.20 -6.15 -5.08
C THR A 131 2.63 -6.67 -3.71
N MET A 132 3.09 -7.92 -3.63
CA MET A 132 3.56 -8.50 -2.37
C MET A 132 4.89 -7.89 -1.91
N LEU A 133 5.84 -7.71 -2.82
CA LEU A 133 7.14 -7.11 -2.52
C LEU A 133 6.99 -5.66 -2.04
N ILE A 134 6.17 -4.85 -2.73
CA ILE A 134 5.87 -3.46 -2.33
C ILE A 134 5.41 -3.39 -0.87
N LYS A 135 4.46 -4.26 -0.48
CA LYS A 135 3.92 -4.31 0.89
C LYS A 135 4.95 -4.80 1.90
N ALA A 136 5.81 -5.76 1.50
CA ALA A 136 6.82 -6.30 2.38
C ALA A 136 7.94 -5.30 2.66
N LEU A 137 8.31 -4.48 1.69
CA LEU A 137 9.35 -3.46 1.84
C LEU A 137 9.04 -2.42 2.94
N ALA A 138 7.79 -2.33 3.42
CA ALA A 138 7.42 -1.45 4.52
C ALA A 138 8.24 -1.72 5.80
N ILE A 139 8.73 -2.95 6.02
CA ILE A 139 9.56 -3.29 7.21
C ILE A 139 11.01 -2.80 7.11
N VAL A 140 11.47 -2.38 5.91
CA VAL A 140 12.82 -1.81 5.71
C VAL A 140 12.79 -0.36 6.20
N ARG A 141 13.11 -0.16 7.48
CA ARG A 141 12.98 1.13 8.19
C ARG A 141 14.34 1.59 8.73
N PRO A 142 14.90 2.72 8.28
CA PRO A 142 14.46 3.51 7.12
C PRO A 142 14.63 2.74 5.79
N PRO A 143 13.89 3.11 4.73
CA PRO A 143 14.06 2.47 3.42
C PRO A 143 15.44 2.83 2.84
N THR A 144 16.08 1.89 2.16
CA THR A 144 17.31 2.17 1.41
C THR A 144 16.99 2.99 0.15
N ALA A 145 18.02 3.52 -0.51
CA ALA A 145 17.84 4.27 -1.76
C ALA A 145 17.20 3.41 -2.86
N GLU A 146 17.55 2.14 -2.94
CA GLU A 146 16.97 1.19 -3.90
C GLU A 146 15.50 0.92 -3.62
N VAL A 147 15.12 0.77 -2.34
CA VAL A 147 13.72 0.58 -1.94
C VAL A 147 12.89 1.83 -2.27
N LEU A 148 13.40 3.02 -1.99
CA LEU A 148 12.73 4.28 -2.37
C LEU A 148 12.55 4.39 -3.87
N LYS A 149 13.60 4.11 -4.66
CA LYS A 149 13.53 4.12 -6.13
C LYS A 149 12.50 3.12 -6.65
N PHE A 150 12.45 1.94 -6.05
CA PHE A 150 11.47 0.91 -6.41
C PHE A 150 10.03 1.38 -6.17
N TRP A 151 9.75 1.96 -5.00
CA TRP A 151 8.44 2.57 -4.72
C TRP A 151 8.14 3.75 -5.63
N GLU A 152 9.12 4.59 -5.96
CA GLU A 152 8.94 5.70 -6.87
C GLU A 152 8.46 5.20 -8.24
N THR A 153 9.12 4.22 -8.84
CA THR A 153 8.71 3.60 -10.11
C THR A 153 7.31 2.96 -10.05
N HIS A 154 6.93 2.34 -8.93
CA HIS A 154 5.62 1.69 -8.79
C HIS A 154 4.53 2.63 -8.24
N SER A 155 4.81 3.92 -8.13
CA SER A 155 3.85 4.95 -7.72
C SER A 155 3.66 6.05 -8.75
N ASP A 156 4.09 5.82 -9.99
CA ASP A 156 3.76 6.70 -11.10
C ASP A 156 2.24 6.75 -11.31
N PRO A 157 1.68 7.86 -11.83
CA PRO A 157 0.23 8.09 -11.88
C PRO A 157 -0.55 6.97 -12.58
N ASP A 158 0.04 6.36 -13.62
CA ASP A 158 -0.57 5.28 -14.40
C ASP A 158 -0.26 3.88 -13.82
N SER A 159 0.48 3.80 -12.71
CA SER A 159 0.86 2.51 -12.12
C SER A 159 -0.34 1.85 -11.44
N VAL A 160 -0.63 0.62 -11.84
CA VAL A 160 -1.62 -0.24 -11.17
C VAL A 160 -1.26 -0.54 -9.71
N HIS A 161 -0.02 -0.30 -9.31
CA HIS A 161 0.48 -0.58 -7.96
C HIS A 161 0.49 0.64 -7.03
N ILE A 162 0.16 1.83 -7.53
CA ILE A 162 0.30 3.08 -6.77
C ILE A 162 -0.39 3.02 -5.41
N LYS A 163 -1.58 2.43 -5.33
CA LYS A 163 -2.32 2.27 -4.07
C LYS A 163 -1.49 1.46 -3.05
N PHE A 164 -0.88 0.35 -3.47
CA PHE A 164 -0.07 -0.49 -2.58
C PHE A 164 1.20 0.20 -2.13
N VAL A 165 1.80 1.05 -2.98
CA VAL A 165 2.94 1.88 -2.58
C VAL A 165 2.51 2.89 -1.52
N ILE A 166 1.39 3.58 -1.71
CA ILE A 166 0.89 4.56 -0.75
C ILE A 166 0.63 3.92 0.62
N ASP A 167 -0.01 2.74 0.65
CA ASP A 167 -0.20 1.95 1.87
C ASP A 167 1.16 1.62 2.52
N ALA A 168 2.13 1.12 1.74
CA ALA A 168 3.46 0.75 2.24
C ALA A 168 4.29 1.93 2.77
N LEU A 169 4.18 3.11 2.15
CA LEU A 169 4.85 4.33 2.61
C LEU A 169 4.29 4.79 3.97
N ALA A 170 2.97 4.70 4.14
CA ALA A 170 2.31 5.05 5.40
C ALA A 170 2.66 4.04 6.51
N ASP A 171 2.65 2.73 6.20
CA ASP A 171 3.09 1.64 7.09
C ASP A 171 4.55 1.84 7.55
N ASN A 172 5.45 2.19 6.61
CA ASN A 172 6.87 2.42 6.92
C ASN A 172 7.04 3.62 7.86
N GLY A 173 6.35 4.73 7.56
CA GLY A 173 6.20 5.87 8.46
C GLY A 173 7.50 6.61 8.80
N THR A 174 8.62 6.32 8.15
CA THR A 174 9.89 7.03 8.34
C THR A 174 9.96 8.26 7.43
N ALA A 175 10.84 9.21 7.76
CA ALA A 175 10.90 10.50 7.04
C ALA A 175 11.11 10.36 5.51
N PRO A 176 11.98 9.46 4.99
CA PRO A 176 12.13 9.29 3.55
C PRO A 176 10.85 8.73 2.88
N ALA A 177 10.18 7.76 3.51
CA ALA A 177 8.95 7.18 2.99
C ALA A 177 7.80 8.22 2.98
N ILE A 178 7.64 8.95 4.08
CA ILE A 178 6.64 10.01 4.20
C ILE A 178 6.94 11.16 3.22
N GLY A 179 8.21 11.45 2.93
CA GLY A 179 8.59 12.42 1.90
C GLY A 179 8.10 12.03 0.50
N LEU A 180 8.19 10.74 0.13
CA LEU A 180 7.63 10.25 -1.13
C LEU A 180 6.10 10.26 -1.13
N LEU A 181 5.45 9.90 -0.01
CA LEU A 181 4.01 10.00 0.13
C LEU A 181 3.53 11.45 -0.07
N GLU A 182 4.21 12.41 0.54
CA GLU A 182 3.95 13.84 0.38
C GLU A 182 4.03 14.27 -1.08
N LYS A 183 5.08 13.85 -1.79
CA LYS A 183 5.27 14.12 -3.23
C LYS A 183 4.06 13.64 -4.05
N ARG A 184 3.55 12.43 -3.79
CA ARG A 184 2.36 11.89 -4.50
C ARG A 184 1.07 12.60 -4.11
N MET A 185 0.91 13.02 -2.86
CA MET A 185 -0.26 13.79 -2.42
C MET A 185 -0.39 15.15 -3.13
N VAL A 186 0.74 15.78 -3.49
CA VAL A 186 0.74 17.10 -4.14
C VAL A 186 0.88 17.04 -5.67
N ASP A 187 1.09 15.85 -6.24
CA ASP A 187 1.26 15.66 -7.68
C ASP A 187 -0.04 15.96 -8.44
N ALA A 188 -0.03 16.96 -9.32
CA ALA A 188 -1.23 17.40 -10.05
C ALA A 188 -1.70 16.38 -11.10
N THR A 189 -0.86 15.43 -11.50
CA THR A 189 -1.21 14.38 -12.47
C THR A 189 -2.10 13.28 -11.88
N ILE A 190 -2.13 13.18 -10.54
CA ILE A 190 -2.90 12.19 -9.81
C ILE A 190 -4.26 12.77 -9.45
N ALA A 191 -5.32 12.05 -9.81
CA ALA A 191 -6.70 12.47 -9.63
C ALA A 191 -7.02 12.79 -8.14
N PRO A 192 -7.77 13.88 -7.86
CA PRO A 192 -8.20 14.23 -6.50
C PRO A 192 -8.90 13.08 -5.76
N GLU A 193 -9.74 12.32 -6.44
CA GLU A 193 -10.53 11.22 -5.88
C GLU A 193 -9.64 10.11 -5.34
N GLN A 194 -8.56 9.80 -6.05
CA GLN A 194 -7.57 8.82 -5.64
C GLN A 194 -6.85 9.24 -4.37
N LYS A 195 -6.51 10.54 -4.25
CA LYS A 195 -5.89 11.10 -3.04
C LYS A 195 -6.86 11.10 -1.86
N ILE A 196 -8.14 11.37 -2.09
CA ILE A 196 -9.18 11.28 -1.05
C ILE A 196 -9.26 9.83 -0.55
N ALA A 197 -9.26 8.83 -1.44
CA ALA A 197 -9.22 7.43 -1.05
C ALA A 197 -8.00 7.11 -0.18
N TRP A 198 -6.81 7.61 -0.52
CA TRP A 198 -5.61 7.45 0.31
C TRP A 198 -5.71 8.11 1.69
N MET A 199 -6.38 9.27 1.77
CA MET A 199 -6.64 9.95 3.04
C MET A 199 -7.54 9.10 3.94
N HIS A 200 -8.62 8.56 3.38
CA HIS A 200 -9.56 7.74 4.10
C HIS A 200 -8.97 6.37 4.46
N GLU A 201 -8.13 5.77 3.62
CA GLU A 201 -7.62 4.41 3.86
C GLU A 201 -6.27 4.35 4.56
N ALA A 202 -5.22 4.89 3.94
CA ALA A 202 -3.85 4.78 4.44
C ALA A 202 -3.60 5.80 5.57
N ILE A 203 -3.92 7.08 5.33
CA ILE A 203 -3.63 8.13 6.30
C ILE A 203 -4.46 7.94 7.58
N VAL A 204 -5.73 7.51 7.48
CA VAL A 204 -6.56 7.31 8.68
C VAL A 204 -5.96 6.29 9.64
N GLN A 205 -5.37 5.22 9.11
CA GLN A 205 -4.73 4.16 9.90
C GLN A 205 -3.55 4.72 10.66
N HIS A 206 -2.75 5.59 10.03
CA HIS A 206 -1.51 6.13 10.60
C HIS A 206 -1.64 7.56 11.12
N ARG A 207 -2.86 8.08 11.33
CA ARG A 207 -3.13 9.48 11.72
C ARG A 207 -2.55 9.94 13.05
N ARG A 208 -1.91 9.04 13.79
CA ARG A 208 -1.20 9.32 15.06
C ARG A 208 0.32 9.31 14.90
N ASN A 209 0.86 8.96 13.74
CA ASN A 209 2.29 8.96 13.47
C ASN A 209 2.82 10.42 13.38
N PRO A 210 3.79 10.83 14.23
CA PRO A 210 4.27 12.21 14.26
C PRO A 210 4.99 12.65 12.98
N VAL A 211 5.72 11.74 12.31
CA VAL A 211 6.40 12.03 11.04
C VAL A 211 5.39 12.32 9.95
N LEU A 212 4.34 11.48 9.84
CA LEU A 212 3.23 11.71 8.93
C LEU A 212 2.51 13.02 9.26
N LEU A 213 2.13 13.25 10.52
CA LEU A 213 1.45 14.48 10.94
C LEU A 213 2.26 15.75 10.63
N ALA A 214 3.58 15.73 10.82
CA ALA A 214 4.44 16.86 10.47
C ALA A 214 4.43 17.16 8.96
N SER A 215 4.43 16.11 8.12
CA SER A 215 4.29 16.25 6.67
C SER A 215 2.91 16.78 6.27
N LEU A 216 1.84 16.25 6.88
CA LEU A 216 0.47 16.69 6.63
C LEU A 216 0.24 18.15 7.03
N ASP A 217 0.77 18.60 8.17
CA ASP A 217 0.73 20.01 8.59
C ASP A 217 1.40 20.94 7.56
N ARG A 218 2.56 20.52 7.02
CA ARG A 218 3.29 21.26 5.99
C ARG A 218 2.44 21.40 4.73
N ILE A 219 1.93 20.31 4.16
CA ILE A 219 1.18 20.40 2.88
C ILE A 219 -0.19 21.04 3.03
N LEU A 220 -0.85 20.89 4.19
CA LEU A 220 -2.19 21.46 4.43
C LEU A 220 -2.23 22.98 4.21
N THR A 221 -1.14 23.67 4.53
CA THR A 221 -1.06 25.14 4.45
C THR A 221 -0.33 25.66 3.22
N THR A 222 0.40 24.80 2.51
CA THR A 222 1.30 25.22 1.43
C THR A 222 0.82 24.69 0.08
N THR A 223 1.07 23.41 -0.18
CA THR A 223 1.05 22.80 -1.51
C THR A 223 -0.20 21.97 -1.80
N LEU A 224 -0.92 21.49 -0.78
CA LEU A 224 -2.12 20.67 -1.00
C LEU A 224 -3.23 21.54 -1.65
N PRO A 225 -3.83 21.10 -2.78
CA PRO A 225 -4.94 21.80 -3.42
C PRO A 225 -6.08 22.10 -2.45
N LYS A 226 -6.66 23.31 -2.53
CA LYS A 226 -7.64 23.82 -1.55
C LYS A 226 -8.84 22.89 -1.37
N GLN A 227 -9.31 22.28 -2.45
CA GLN A 227 -10.42 21.33 -2.45
C GLN A 227 -10.14 20.03 -1.69
N LEU A 228 -8.87 19.63 -1.56
CA LEU A 228 -8.47 18.41 -0.86
C LEU A 228 -8.25 18.63 0.65
N ARG A 229 -8.07 19.87 1.09
CA ARG A 229 -7.76 20.21 2.49
C ARG A 229 -8.87 19.78 3.48
N PRO A 230 -10.18 19.97 3.19
CA PRO A 230 -11.24 19.49 4.07
C PRO A 230 -11.23 17.97 4.25
N HIS A 231 -10.96 17.20 3.19
CA HIS A 231 -10.88 15.73 3.27
C HIS A 231 -9.70 15.25 4.13
N LEU A 232 -8.56 15.94 4.04
CA LEU A 232 -7.44 15.64 4.92
C LEU A 232 -7.79 15.91 6.39
N VAL A 233 -8.42 17.05 6.67
CA VAL A 233 -8.87 17.40 8.03
C VAL A 233 -9.90 16.40 8.54
N GLU A 234 -10.87 16.02 7.71
CA GLU A 234 -11.87 15.01 8.01
C GLU A 234 -11.21 13.67 8.36
N SER A 235 -10.24 13.20 7.58
CA SER A 235 -9.50 11.95 7.87
C SER A 235 -8.77 11.97 9.23
N LEU A 236 -8.28 13.14 9.65
CA LEU A 236 -7.55 13.28 10.92
C LEU A 236 -8.48 13.39 12.14
N PHE A 237 -9.63 14.06 12.01
CA PHE A 237 -10.46 14.46 13.16
C PHE A 237 -11.88 13.86 13.18
N ASP A 238 -12.37 13.33 12.06
CA ASP A 238 -13.76 12.92 11.88
C ASP A 238 -13.83 11.58 11.15
N TYR A 239 -13.47 10.50 11.84
CA TYR A 239 -13.52 9.17 11.25
C TYR A 239 -14.97 8.71 11.06
N ARG A 240 -15.43 8.66 9.80
CA ARG A 240 -16.82 8.38 9.41
C ARG A 240 -16.93 7.10 8.57
N PRO A 241 -16.67 5.93 9.15
CA PRO A 241 -16.59 4.69 8.37
C PRO A 241 -17.89 4.31 7.65
N GLN A 242 -19.04 4.66 8.23
CA GLN A 242 -20.35 4.37 7.62
C GLN A 242 -20.64 5.21 6.37
N ASP A 243 -19.95 6.35 6.22
CA ASP A 243 -20.12 7.25 5.07
C ASP A 243 -19.08 7.00 3.98
N TRP A 244 -17.87 6.55 4.36
CA TRP A 244 -16.77 6.36 3.41
C TRP A 244 -16.73 4.97 2.79
N TYR A 245 -17.25 3.96 3.49
CA TYR A 245 -17.09 2.56 3.10
C TYR A 245 -18.41 1.84 2.93
N ARG A 246 -18.42 0.84 2.05
CA ARG A 246 -19.55 -0.09 1.94
C ARG A 246 -19.61 -0.99 3.18
N VAL A 247 -20.82 -1.44 3.51
CA VAL A 247 -21.11 -2.27 4.69
C VAL A 247 -20.31 -3.59 4.70
N ASP A 248 -19.96 -4.12 3.53
CA ASP A 248 -19.23 -5.36 3.33
C ASP A 248 -17.70 -5.18 3.14
N ALA A 249 -17.22 -3.94 3.14
CA ALA A 249 -15.79 -3.65 2.97
C ALA A 249 -15.01 -3.94 4.25
N ASN A 250 -13.75 -4.37 4.09
CA ASN A 250 -12.81 -4.41 5.22
C ASN A 250 -12.41 -2.98 5.60
N VAL A 251 -13.10 -2.42 6.61
CA VAL A 251 -13.00 -1.01 6.98
C VAL A 251 -11.64 -0.70 7.65
N PRO A 252 -10.84 0.23 7.09
CA PRO A 252 -9.61 0.73 7.70
C PRO A 252 -9.82 1.23 9.13
N THR A 253 -9.27 0.54 10.13
CA THR A 253 -9.41 0.95 11.52
C THR A 253 -8.27 1.89 11.92
N PRO A 254 -8.55 3.10 12.44
CA PRO A 254 -7.50 4.00 12.91
C PRO A 254 -6.67 3.36 14.01
N ASP A 255 -5.36 3.66 14.04
CA ASP A 255 -4.46 3.14 15.06
C ASP A 255 -4.98 3.45 16.49
N SER A 256 -5.05 2.40 17.31
CA SER A 256 -5.50 2.43 18.69
C SER A 256 -4.40 2.86 19.66
N GLN A 257 -3.13 2.93 19.22
CA GLN A 257 -2.01 3.31 20.06
C GLN A 257 -2.21 4.68 20.72
N PRO A 258 -1.82 4.84 22.01
CA PRO A 258 -1.90 6.12 22.69
C PRO A 258 -1.15 7.23 21.93
N LEU A 259 -1.72 8.44 21.93
CA LEU A 259 -1.07 9.61 21.34
C LEU A 259 0.20 9.97 22.11
N THR A 260 1.32 10.05 21.39
CA THR A 260 2.54 10.65 21.91
C THR A 260 2.34 12.15 22.16
N SER A 261 3.18 12.76 23.01
CA SER A 261 3.15 14.20 23.27
C SER A 261 3.36 15.01 21.98
N GLU A 262 4.24 14.52 21.10
CA GLU A 262 4.50 15.14 19.80
C GLU A 262 3.30 15.04 18.85
N ALA A 263 2.70 13.85 18.70
CA ALA A 263 1.52 13.67 17.84
C ALA A 263 0.37 14.55 18.31
N ARG A 264 0.14 14.63 19.63
CA ARG A 264 -0.86 15.51 20.24
C ARG A 264 -0.59 16.99 19.91
N ARG A 265 0.66 17.45 20.07
CA ARG A 265 1.07 18.82 19.72
C ARG A 265 0.80 19.12 18.24
N LEU A 266 1.15 18.21 17.35
CA LEU A 266 0.93 18.36 15.91
C LEU A 266 -0.56 18.39 15.56
N LEU A 267 -1.36 17.47 16.11
CA LEU A 267 -2.82 17.48 15.91
C LEU A 267 -3.46 18.78 16.41
N LYS A 268 -3.07 19.29 17.58
CA LYS A 268 -3.56 20.60 18.07
C LYS A 268 -3.21 21.74 17.10
N LYS A 269 -1.99 21.73 16.56
CA LYS A 269 -1.54 22.71 15.57
C LYS A 269 -2.35 22.61 14.27
N ILE A 270 -2.52 21.40 13.73
CA ILE A 270 -3.30 21.13 12.51
C ILE A 270 -4.75 21.56 12.72
N GLY A 271 -5.39 21.16 13.83
CA GLY A 271 -6.78 21.53 14.14
C GLY A 271 -6.97 23.05 14.25
N THR A 272 -6.07 23.74 14.93
CA THR A 272 -6.08 25.21 15.02
C THR A 272 -5.96 25.86 13.64
N THR A 273 -5.06 25.34 12.81
CA THR A 273 -4.87 25.80 11.43
C THR A 273 -6.11 25.55 10.59
N ALA A 274 -6.70 24.37 10.69
CA ALA A 274 -7.90 23.98 9.96
C ALA A 274 -9.08 24.90 10.26
N LEU A 275 -9.35 25.16 11.55
CA LEU A 275 -10.44 26.04 11.98
C LEU A 275 -10.32 27.48 11.47
N LYS A 276 -9.08 27.95 11.22
CA LYS A 276 -8.77 29.32 10.79
C LYS A 276 -8.63 29.48 9.28
N LYS A 277 -8.03 28.50 8.59
CA LYS A 277 -7.54 28.65 7.20
C LYS A 277 -8.17 27.68 6.20
N VAL A 278 -8.85 26.63 6.65
CA VAL A 278 -9.49 25.65 5.77
C VAL A 278 -10.99 25.93 5.71
N SER A 279 -11.56 25.85 4.50
CA SER A 279 -12.99 26.01 4.28
C SER A 279 -13.73 24.74 4.72
N LEU A 280 -13.97 24.60 6.02
CA LEU A 280 -14.68 23.48 6.63
C LEU A 280 -16.20 23.73 6.64
N ASN A 281 -16.98 22.68 6.39
CA ASN A 281 -18.42 22.72 6.64
C ASN A 281 -18.73 22.68 8.16
N ALA A 282 -20.00 22.85 8.53
CA ALA A 282 -20.42 22.90 9.94
C ALA A 282 -20.09 21.61 10.72
N SER A 283 -20.34 20.45 10.11
CA SER A 283 -20.08 19.13 10.71
C SER A 283 -18.57 18.92 10.93
N GLN A 284 -17.74 19.19 9.93
CA GLN A 284 -16.28 19.10 10.03
C GLN A 284 -15.72 20.04 11.10
N ARG A 285 -16.22 21.29 11.16
CA ARG A 285 -15.81 22.26 12.20
C ARG A 285 -16.15 21.75 13.60
N GLN A 286 -17.32 21.14 13.77
CA GLN A 286 -17.73 20.54 15.04
C GLN A 286 -16.84 19.36 15.43
N ALA A 287 -16.54 18.46 14.48
CA ALA A 287 -15.67 17.31 14.73
C ALA A 287 -14.25 17.72 15.15
N VAL A 288 -13.64 18.69 14.44
CA VAL A 288 -12.33 19.24 14.82
C VAL A 288 -12.37 19.87 16.22
N THR A 289 -13.40 20.65 16.52
CA THR A 289 -13.55 21.30 17.83
C THR A 289 -13.71 20.28 18.95
N LYS A 290 -14.50 19.22 18.73
CA LYS A 290 -14.68 18.12 19.69
C LYS A 290 -13.36 17.40 19.94
N ALA A 291 -12.70 16.93 18.88
CA ALA A 291 -11.44 16.23 18.97
C ALA A 291 -10.36 17.08 19.67
N MET A 292 -10.29 18.39 19.39
CA MET A 292 -9.34 19.30 20.06
C MET A 292 -9.54 19.43 21.57
N ARG A 293 -10.75 19.21 22.11
CA ARG A 293 -11.01 19.20 23.56
C ARG A 293 -10.53 17.91 24.22
N GLU A 294 -10.46 16.83 23.46
CA GLU A 294 -10.05 15.49 23.91
C GLU A 294 -8.52 15.29 23.85
N LEU A 295 -7.81 16.15 23.10
CA LEU A 295 -6.33 16.19 22.99
C LEU A 295 -5.68 16.95 24.16
#